data_AF-A0A662VA88-F1
#
_entry.id   AF-A0A662VA88-F1
#
_cell.length_a   1.000
_cell.length_b   1.000
_cell.length_c   1.000
_cell.angle_alpha   90.00
_cell.angle_beta   90.00
_cell.angle_gamma   90.00
#
_symmetry.space_group_name_H-M   'P 1'
#
loop_
_entity.id
_entity.type
_entity.pdbx_description
1 polymer ?
#
loop_
_entity_poly.entity_id
_entity_poly.type
_entity_poly.pdbx_seq_one_letter_code
_entity_poly.pdbx_strand_id
1 'polypeptide(L)'
;MKPYGLSATHRLLDARLRRLGLYDQVSKYTISEPMILVPRELELYYPFANYDYPPSTLTPEGRRRFVELLATALRKVVKHHRAVVAVLPRHHESVLRDSLRLCGPCREHLVMVPYGRLAFRSVAKAVDILRSLLG
;
A
#
# COMPACT_ATOMS: atom_id res chain seq x y z
N MET A 1 0.85 -9.23 10.77
CA MET A 1 2.21 -9.77 10.95
C MET A 1 3.19 -8.67 10.61
N LYS A 2 4.09 -8.34 11.54
CA LYS A 2 5.18 -7.39 11.35
C LYS A 2 6.52 -8.14 11.53
N PRO A 3 7.58 -7.81 10.78
CA PRO A 3 7.60 -6.89 9.64
C PRO A 3 6.65 -7.32 8.51
N TYR A 4 6.08 -6.35 7.78
CA TYR A 4 4.97 -6.60 6.85
C TYR A 4 5.34 -7.61 5.76
N GLY A 5 6.62 -7.63 5.38
CA GLY A 5 7.21 -8.56 4.42
C GLY A 5 7.07 -10.03 4.68
N LEU A 6 6.93 -10.41 5.94
CA LEU A 6 6.84 -11.82 6.32
C LEU A 6 5.47 -12.42 6.01
N SER A 7 4.46 -11.57 5.81
CA SER A 7 3.13 -12.03 5.40
C SER A 7 3.16 -12.72 4.04
N ALA A 8 2.27 -13.71 3.85
CA ALA A 8 2.24 -14.50 2.63
C ALA A 8 1.99 -13.67 1.36
N THR A 9 1.18 -12.61 1.45
CA THR A 9 0.90 -11.71 0.33
C THR A 9 2.11 -10.87 -0.08
N HIS A 10 2.88 -10.36 0.89
CA HIS A 10 4.11 -9.62 0.59
C HIS A 10 5.20 -10.55 0.02
N ARG A 11 5.36 -11.76 0.57
CA ARG A 11 6.29 -12.76 0.00
C ARG A 11 5.92 -13.13 -1.43
N LEU A 12 4.64 -13.29 -1.74
CA LEU A 12 4.17 -13.56 -3.10
C LEU A 12 4.46 -12.39 -4.04
N LEU A 13 4.18 -11.16 -3.60
CA LEU A 13 4.50 -9.93 -4.36
C LEU A 13 5.99 -9.89 -4.69
N ASP A 14 6.84 -10.03 -3.66
CA ASP A 14 8.29 -9.99 -3.78
C ASP A 14 8.82 -11.08 -4.74
N ALA A 15 8.34 -12.32 -4.59
CA ALA A 15 8.73 -13.44 -5.45
C ALA A 15 8.38 -13.19 -6.93
N ARG A 16 7.20 -12.62 -7.21
CA ARG A 16 6.78 -12.33 -8.58
C ARG A 16 7.57 -11.19 -9.19
N LEU A 17 7.79 -10.11 -8.43
CA LEU A 17 8.60 -8.99 -8.89
C LEU A 17 10.03 -9.44 -9.21
N ARG A 18 10.63 -10.30 -8.37
CA ARG A 18 11.95 -10.89 -8.63
C ARG A 18 11.96 -11.74 -9.90
N ARG A 19 10.96 -12.62 -10.09
CA ARG A 19 10.84 -13.46 -11.28
C ARG A 19 10.76 -12.65 -12.58
N LEU A 20 10.20 -11.44 -12.51
CA LEU A 20 10.04 -10.54 -13.65
C LEU A 20 11.19 -9.54 -13.80
N GLY A 21 12.22 -9.57 -12.93
CA GLY A 21 13.30 -8.58 -12.95
C GLY A 21 12.88 -7.16 -12.54
N LEU A 22 11.72 -7.01 -11.91
CA LEU A 22 11.13 -5.71 -11.54
C LEU A 22 11.40 -5.31 -10.09
N TYR A 23 11.97 -6.20 -9.27
CA TYR A 23 12.04 -6.02 -7.81
C TYR A 23 12.69 -4.71 -7.36
N ASP A 24 13.75 -4.30 -8.05
CA ASP A 24 14.54 -3.09 -7.76
C ASP A 24 14.08 -1.88 -8.57
N GLN A 25 13.14 -2.06 -9.50
CA GLN A 25 12.56 -1.00 -10.32
C GLN A 25 11.30 -0.40 -9.70
N VAL A 26 10.79 -1.02 -8.63
CA VAL A 26 9.50 -0.68 -8.03
C VAL A 26 9.67 -0.36 -6.55
N SER A 27 9.21 0.82 -6.15
CA SER A 27 9.08 1.17 -4.74
C SER A 27 7.86 0.48 -4.15
N LYS A 28 7.99 -0.08 -2.94
CA LYS A 28 6.94 -0.83 -2.26
C LYS A 28 6.55 -0.09 -0.98
N TYR A 29 5.25 0.07 -0.76
CA TYR A 29 4.70 0.76 0.41
C TYR A 29 3.58 -0.04 1.05
N THR A 30 3.51 -0.04 2.38
CA THR A 30 2.45 -0.67 3.16
C THR A 30 1.63 0.40 3.88
N ILE A 31 0.31 0.38 3.73
CA ILE A 31 -0.60 1.20 4.55
C ILE A 31 -0.78 0.50 5.90
N SER A 32 -0.51 1.20 6.99
CA SER A 32 -0.65 0.64 8.35
C SER A 32 -0.96 1.73 9.35
N GLU A 33 -1.86 1.44 10.29
CA GLU A 33 -2.16 2.26 11.45
C GLU A 33 -1.09 2.09 12.54
N PRO A 34 -0.68 3.16 13.26
CA PRO A 34 -0.90 4.58 12.97
C PRO A 34 0.16 5.18 12.02
N MET A 35 1.00 4.34 11.42
CA MET A 35 2.19 4.71 10.65
C MET A 35 1.89 5.36 9.28
N ILE A 36 0.63 5.40 8.86
CA ILE A 36 0.12 5.97 7.60
C ILE A 36 0.57 5.16 6.37
N LEU A 37 1.84 5.30 5.98
CA LEU A 37 2.41 4.70 4.79
C LEU A 37 3.89 4.38 5.05
N VAL A 38 4.24 3.10 5.02
CA VAL A 38 5.56 2.60 5.39
C VAL A 38 6.31 2.13 4.15
N PRO A 39 7.42 2.77 3.75
CA PRO A 39 8.31 2.25 2.72
C PRO A 39 8.92 0.91 3.14
N ARG A 40 9.06 -0.01 2.19
CA ARG A 40 9.61 -1.35 2.40
C ARG A 40 10.98 -1.34 3.07
N GLU A 41 11.80 -0.37 2.73
CA GLU A 41 13.17 -0.22 3.21
C GLU A 41 13.21 0.13 4.71
N LEU A 42 12.12 0.70 5.24
CA LEU A 42 12.03 1.16 6.62
C LEU A 42 11.31 0.17 7.54
N GLU A 43 10.66 -0.87 7.02
CA GLU A 43 9.76 -1.71 7.83
C GLU A 43 10.44 -2.51 8.94
N LEU A 44 11.77 -2.66 8.89
CA LEU A 44 12.57 -3.39 9.87
C LEU A 44 12.97 -2.54 11.08
N TYR A 45 12.80 -1.22 11.02
CA TYR A 45 13.23 -0.30 12.07
C TYR A 45 12.08 0.05 13.01
N TYR A 46 12.42 0.44 14.24
CA TYR A 46 11.47 1.06 15.16
C TYR A 46 10.98 2.41 14.58
N PRO A 47 9.68 2.74 14.65
CA PRO A 47 8.61 1.99 15.31
C PRO A 47 7.91 0.93 14.43
N PHE A 48 8.20 0.87 13.13
CA PHE A 48 7.44 0.06 12.16
C PHE A 48 7.44 -1.43 12.45
N ALA A 49 8.58 -1.99 12.84
CA ALA A 49 8.72 -3.43 13.11
C ALA A 49 8.05 -3.88 14.42
N ASN A 50 7.91 -2.97 15.40
CA ASN A 50 7.64 -3.34 16.80
C ASN A 50 6.37 -2.75 17.37
N TYR A 51 5.91 -1.60 16.88
CA TYR A 51 4.75 -0.92 17.45
C TYR A 51 3.48 -1.70 17.10
N ASP A 52 2.80 -2.29 18.08
CA ASP A 52 1.51 -2.93 17.86
C ASP A 52 0.38 -1.96 18.19
N TYR A 53 -0.50 -1.72 17.22
CA TYR A 53 -1.63 -0.82 17.36
C TYR A 53 -2.91 -1.61 17.15
N PRO A 54 -3.71 -1.84 18.20
CA PRO A 54 -4.96 -2.58 18.07
C PRO A 54 -5.95 -1.78 17.22
N PRO A 55 -6.40 -2.29 16.05
CA PRO A 55 -7.30 -1.54 15.18
C PRO A 55 -8.63 -1.15 15.82
N SER A 56 -9.07 -1.91 16.83
CA SER A 56 -10.26 -1.62 17.65
C SER A 56 -10.17 -0.30 18.42
N THR A 57 -8.97 0.24 18.62
CA THR A 57 -8.75 1.51 19.30
C THR A 57 -8.76 2.73 18.37
N LEU A 58 -8.92 2.50 17.05
CA LEU A 58 -9.02 3.59 16.10
C LEU A 58 -10.38 4.28 16.23
N THR A 59 -10.39 5.45 16.88
CA THR A 59 -11.58 6.27 17.00
C THR A 59 -12.02 6.82 15.64
N PRO A 60 -13.29 7.23 15.47
CA PRO A 60 -13.74 7.91 14.25
C PRO A 60 -12.90 9.13 13.91
N GLU A 61 -12.46 9.89 14.92
CA GLU A 61 -11.54 11.01 14.76
C GLU A 61 -10.14 10.57 14.31
N GLY A 62 -9.59 9.53 14.93
CA GLY A 62 -8.31 8.94 14.53
C GLY A 62 -8.34 8.47 13.07
N ARG A 63 -9.45 7.85 12.63
CA ARG A 63 -9.65 7.47 11.23
C ARG A 63 -9.68 8.68 10.30
N ARG A 64 -10.40 9.75 10.66
CA ARG A 64 -10.42 11.00 9.87
C ARG A 64 -9.02 11.56 9.72
N ARG A 65 -8.27 11.65 10.82
CA ARG A 65 -6.89 12.14 10.80
C ARG A 65 -5.96 11.25 9.98
N PHE A 66 -6.13 9.93 10.07
CA PHE A 66 -5.38 8.98 9.25
C PHE A 66 -5.62 9.21 7.75
N VAL A 67 -6.88 9.42 7.34
CA VAL A 67 -7.26 9.70 5.95
C VAL A 67 -6.61 11.01 5.45
N GLU A 68 -6.60 12.06 6.25
CA GLU A 68 -5.95 13.34 5.90
C GLU A 68 -4.43 13.20 5.73
N LEU A 69 -3.78 12.48 6.65
CA LEU A 69 -2.36 12.24 6.62
C LEU A 69 -1.97 11.34 5.43
N LEU A 70 -2.75 10.29 5.16
CA LEU A 70 -2.54 9.44 4.01
C LEU A 70 -2.71 10.21 2.71
N ALA A 71 -3.73 11.07 2.59
CA ALA A 71 -3.89 11.93 1.42
C ALA A 71 -2.67 12.83 1.19
N THR A 72 -2.08 13.35 2.26
CA THR A 72 -0.85 14.17 2.21
C THR A 72 0.36 13.34 1.76
N ALA A 73 0.52 12.13 2.29
CA ALA A 73 1.58 11.21 1.87
C ALA A 73 1.44 10.80 0.40
N LEU A 74 0.21 10.49 -0.04
CA LEU A 74 -0.07 10.08 -1.42
C LEU A 74 0.29 11.17 -2.42
N ARG A 75 0.07 12.46 -2.12
CA ARG A 75 0.52 13.58 -3.00
C ARG A 75 2.02 13.51 -3.29
N LYS A 76 2.83 13.13 -2.30
CA LYS A 76 4.28 12.97 -2.48
C LYS A 76 4.58 11.73 -3.32
N VAL A 77 3.94 10.60 -3.01
CA VAL A 77 4.14 9.35 -3.75
C VAL A 77 3.84 9.52 -5.23
N VAL A 78 2.63 10.01 -5.58
CA VAL A 78 2.23 10.12 -7.00
C VAL A 78 3.09 11.11 -7.79
N LYS A 79 3.68 12.11 -7.14
CA LYS A 79 4.61 13.06 -7.79
C LYS A 79 5.93 12.39 -8.21
N HIS A 80 6.36 11.36 -7.51
CA HIS A 80 7.65 10.69 -7.72
C HIS A 80 7.55 9.36 -8.49
N HIS A 81 6.34 8.93 -8.86
CA HIS A 81 6.13 7.64 -9.53
C HIS A 81 5.31 7.86 -10.79
N ARG A 82 5.73 7.22 -11.89
CA ARG A 82 4.99 7.22 -13.16
C ARG A 82 3.57 6.67 -12.99
N ALA A 83 3.44 5.61 -12.20
CA ALA A 83 2.16 5.00 -11.86
C ALA A 83 2.25 4.32 -10.48
N VAL A 84 1.11 4.19 -9.81
CA VAL A 84 0.96 3.51 -8.53
C VAL A 84 -0.10 2.42 -8.68
N VAL A 85 0.19 1.20 -8.25
CA VAL A 85 -0.79 0.11 -8.20
C VAL A 85 -1.02 -0.29 -6.75
N ALA A 86 -2.26 -0.17 -6.28
CA ALA A 86 -2.65 -0.49 -4.92
C ALA A 86 -3.44 -1.82 -4.86
N VAL A 87 -3.03 -2.73 -3.98
CA VAL A 87 -3.74 -3.97 -3.67
C VAL A 87 -3.81 -4.11 -2.16
N LEU A 88 -5.00 -3.94 -1.58
CA LEU A 88 -5.19 -3.71 -0.15
C LEU A 88 -6.40 -4.49 0.38
N PRO A 89 -6.34 -5.09 1.58
CA PRO A 89 -7.53 -5.62 2.24
C PRO A 89 -8.65 -4.58 2.36
N ARG A 90 -9.90 -5.04 2.46
CA ARG A 90 -11.12 -4.18 2.42
C ARG A 90 -11.06 -2.97 3.35
N HIS A 91 -10.51 -3.13 4.56
CA HIS A 91 -10.35 -2.05 5.54
C HIS A 91 -9.44 -0.93 4.98
N HIS A 92 -8.20 -1.27 4.61
CA HIS A 92 -7.24 -0.31 4.05
C HIS A 92 -7.67 0.22 2.67
N GLU A 93 -8.38 -0.58 1.88
CA GLU A 93 -8.98 -0.12 0.61
C GLU A 93 -9.99 1.02 0.86
N SER A 94 -10.85 0.89 1.86
CA SER A 94 -11.81 1.94 2.24
C SER A 94 -11.09 3.23 2.66
N VAL A 95 -10.03 3.10 3.46
CA VAL A 95 -9.22 4.24 3.91
C VAL A 95 -8.50 4.93 2.74
N LEU A 96 -7.94 4.15 1.81
CA LEU A 96 -7.33 4.69 0.60
C LEU A 96 -8.36 5.44 -0.25
N ARG A 97 -9.55 4.88 -0.45
CA ARG A 97 -10.62 5.51 -1.24
C ARG A 97 -11.05 6.86 -0.68
N ASP A 98 -11.16 6.97 0.64
CA ASP A 98 -11.47 8.25 1.31
C ASP A 98 -10.31 9.24 1.15
N SER A 99 -9.07 8.77 1.29
CA SER A 99 -7.88 9.62 1.12
C SER A 99 -7.75 10.16 -0.31
N LEU A 100 -8.11 9.36 -1.31
CA LEU A 100 -8.17 9.77 -2.71
C LEU A 100 -9.28 10.76 -3.04
N ARG A 101 -10.31 10.92 -2.17
CA ARG A 101 -11.27 12.03 -2.30
C ARG A 101 -10.64 13.37 -1.93
N LEU A 102 -9.65 13.36 -1.01
CA LEU A 102 -8.93 14.54 -0.55
C LEU A 102 -7.67 14.84 -1.38
N CYS A 103 -7.08 13.81 -2.01
CA CYS A 103 -5.97 13.96 -2.93
C CYS A 103 -6.44 13.98 -4.40
N GLY A 104 -7.20 14.99 -4.81
CA GLY A 104 -7.73 15.16 -6.19
C GLY A 104 -6.87 14.55 -7.32
N PRO A 105 -5.61 14.99 -7.52
CA PRO A 105 -4.76 14.51 -8.62
C PRO A 105 -4.25 13.07 -8.46
N CYS A 106 -4.28 12.49 -7.24
CA CYS A 106 -3.77 11.15 -7.01
C CYS A 106 -4.55 10.06 -7.78
N ARG A 107 -5.83 10.30 -8.10
CA ARG A 107 -6.69 9.30 -8.74
C ARG A 107 -6.24 8.94 -10.15
N GLU A 108 -5.64 9.87 -10.86
CA GLU A 108 -5.21 9.68 -12.27
C GLU A 108 -3.93 8.84 -12.36
N HIS A 109 -3.12 8.83 -11.29
CA HIS A 109 -1.85 8.11 -11.23
C HIS A 109 -1.95 6.76 -10.49
N LEU A 110 -3.12 6.44 -9.92
CA LEU A 110 -3.29 5.28 -9.04
C LEU A 110 -4.34 4.31 -9.58
N VAL A 111 -3.94 3.06 -9.78
CA VAL A 111 -4.83 1.95 -10.12
C VAL A 111 -5.08 1.09 -8.89
N MET A 112 -6.35 0.97 -8.46
CA MET A 112 -6.74 0.08 -7.38
C MET A 112 -7.14 -1.29 -7.92
N VAL A 113 -6.53 -2.35 -7.39
CA VAL A 113 -6.89 -3.74 -7.67
C VAL A 113 -7.74 -4.27 -6.52
N PRO A 114 -9.01 -4.64 -6.76
CA PRO A 114 -9.89 -5.16 -5.71
C PRO A 114 -9.28 -6.38 -5.03
N TYR A 115 -9.30 -6.37 -3.71
CA TYR A 115 -8.84 -7.48 -2.90
C TYR A 115 -10.00 -8.44 -2.64
N GLY A 116 -10.12 -9.44 -3.51
CA GLY A 116 -11.21 -10.41 -3.46
C GLY A 116 -10.99 -11.50 -2.41
N ARG A 117 -11.86 -12.53 -2.42
CA ARG A 117 -11.70 -13.74 -1.58
C ARG A 117 -10.37 -14.47 -1.84
N LEU A 118 -9.75 -14.25 -2.99
CA LEU A 118 -8.48 -14.85 -3.41
C LEU A 118 -7.37 -13.79 -3.41
N ALA A 119 -6.84 -13.48 -2.22
CA ALA A 119 -5.77 -12.49 -2.02
C ALA A 119 -4.59 -12.66 -2.99
N PHE A 120 -4.13 -13.91 -3.19
CA PHE A 120 -2.99 -14.20 -4.05
C PHE A 120 -3.27 -13.89 -5.52
N ARG A 121 -4.52 -14.07 -5.98
CA ARG A 121 -4.93 -13.72 -7.34
C ARG A 121 -5.01 -12.21 -7.52
N SER A 122 -5.42 -11.46 -6.50
CA SER A 122 -5.40 -9.99 -6.54
C SER A 122 -3.97 -9.45 -6.58
N VAL A 123 -3.06 -9.98 -5.76
CA VAL A 123 -1.62 -9.61 -5.78
C VAL A 123 -0.99 -9.94 -7.13
N ALA A 124 -1.28 -11.13 -7.67
CA ALA A 124 -0.88 -11.54 -9.01
C ALA A 124 -1.27 -10.51 -10.08
N LYS A 125 -2.56 -10.16 -10.14
CA LYS A 125 -3.11 -9.20 -11.08
C LYS A 125 -2.49 -7.81 -10.94
N ALA A 126 -2.21 -7.38 -9.71
CA ALA A 126 -1.55 -6.10 -9.45
C ALA A 126 -0.15 -6.04 -10.07
N VAL A 127 0.63 -7.11 -9.97
CA VAL A 127 1.94 -7.21 -10.61
C VAL A 127 1.83 -7.20 -12.14
N ASP A 128 0.85 -7.89 -12.71
CA ASP A 128 0.64 -7.92 -14.16
C ASP A 128 0.28 -6.52 -14.71
N ILE A 129 -0.59 -5.79 -14.00
CA ILE A 129 -0.93 -4.40 -14.32
C ILE A 129 0.31 -3.51 -14.21
N LEU A 130 1.06 -3.61 -13.10
CA LEU A 130 2.28 -2.82 -12.90
C LEU A 130 3.27 -3.03 -14.05
N ARG A 131 3.48 -4.27 -14.48
CA ARG A 131 4.34 -4.58 -15.63
C ARG A 131 3.87 -3.87 -16.91
N SER A 132 2.58 -3.93 -17.22
CA SER A 132 2.03 -3.25 -18.42
C SER A 132 2.19 -1.72 -18.41
N LEU A 133 2.33 -1.12 -17.22
CA LEU A 133 2.52 0.33 -17.07
C LEU A 133 4.00 0.74 -17.18
N LEU A 134 4.93 -0.19 -17.00
CA LEU A 134 6.36 0.07 -17.12
C LEU A 134 6.83 0.05 -18.58
N GLY A 135 6.21 -0.80 -19.43
CA GLY A 135 6.59 -1.01 -20.83
C GLY A 135 7.12 -2.42 -21.01
#